data_AF-A0AAW0FIA8-F1
#
_entry.id   AF-A0AAW0FIA8-F1
#
_cell.length_a   1.000
_cell.length_b   1.000
_cell.length_c   1.000
_cell.angle_alpha   90.00
_cell.angle_beta   90.00
_cell.angle_gamma   90.00
#
_symmetry.space_group_name_H-M   'P 1'
#
loop_
_entity.id
_entity.type
_entity.pdbx_description
1 polymer ?
#
loop_
_entity_poly.entity_id
_entity_poly.type
_entity_poly.pdbx_seq_one_letter_code
_entity_poly.pdbx_strand_id
1 'polypeptide(L)'
;MGKVFSGLYETSGHVVPYIVVVKCGKPGEKQRPGNRGKRDSQMLLMHFLNKVHFNAPMNPLELEIYHQIKNVIGVNPTFYEYLFMVDADTTVAPLSLNRLISAMIHDKKLLGVCGETELANAKQSLITMMQVYEYFISHHMAKAFESLFGSVTCLPGCFTLYRIRTTDTHKPLLISNQLIQDYSENRVDTLHMKNLLHLGEDRYLTTLLLKHFSNFKTQFIRDAHAYTVAPDDWKVLLSQRRRWINSTVHNLAELVFLDQLCGFCCFSMRFVVMIDLLSTIIQPVSVAYIVYLIYLVAAKHQQIPIISIILIVAVYGVQALVFVLRRKWDMIGWMIFYILAIPAFSFFLPLYSFWKMDDFSWGQTRIVLGESGKKMVVHDEGKFDPRSIPLKSWSDYENELWDKESNHSIGSWNPPQKFQNEGYAESHTASIYGRETYYEPAMSRAYSPAPSQANMMYPPPGYQSGRNTPMSTGMGGGVLHQPVPSRPVTNYLDVQIPGSRSPDNMNGPTDAELEQAVEYILRDADLNSITKREIRRQLEDHFHMDLSSRKHAIGVAIDRALMARA
;
A
#
# COMPACT_ATOMS: atom_id res chain seq x y z
N MET A 1 21.16 -1.96 -2.86
CA MET A 1 20.86 -2.68 -4.11
C MET A 1 19.44 -3.21 -4.05
N GLY A 2 18.80 -3.45 -5.19
CA GLY A 2 17.45 -4.03 -5.24
C GLY A 2 17.26 -4.86 -6.51
N LYS A 3 16.30 -5.79 -6.45
CA LYS A 3 15.81 -6.54 -7.61
C LYS A 3 14.36 -6.16 -7.85
N VAL A 4 13.95 -6.09 -9.10
CA VAL A 4 12.59 -5.77 -9.49
C VAL A 4 12.05 -6.94 -10.30
N PHE A 5 10.84 -7.35 -9.98
CA PHE A 5 10.11 -8.37 -10.71
C PHE A 5 8.73 -7.81 -11.02
N SER A 6 8.15 -8.20 -12.16
CA SER A 6 6.75 -7.92 -12.47
C SER A 6 6.00 -9.22 -12.72
N GLY A 7 4.67 -9.16 -12.60
CA GLY A 7 3.81 -10.28 -12.88
C GLY A 7 2.35 -9.85 -13.00
N LEU A 8 1.51 -10.82 -13.33
CA LEU A 8 0.06 -10.66 -13.42
C LEU A 8 -0.57 -11.59 -12.40
N TYR A 9 -1.43 -11.04 -11.55
CA TYR A 9 -2.24 -11.82 -10.61
C TYR A 9 -3.66 -11.93 -11.16
N GLU A 10 -4.12 -13.14 -11.43
CA GLU A 10 -5.46 -13.39 -11.95
C GLU A 10 -6.37 -13.92 -10.84
N THR A 11 -7.53 -13.31 -10.67
CA THR A 11 -8.57 -13.80 -9.78
C THR A 11 -9.95 -13.46 -10.32
N SER A 12 -10.85 -14.44 -10.38
CA SER A 12 -12.24 -14.25 -10.85
C SER A 12 -12.36 -13.55 -12.21
N GLY A 13 -11.44 -13.85 -13.14
CA GLY A 13 -11.39 -13.21 -14.47
C GLY A 13 -10.87 -11.76 -14.50
N HIS A 14 -10.41 -11.24 -13.35
CA HIS A 14 -9.71 -9.97 -13.26
C HIS A 14 -8.20 -10.19 -13.20
N VAL A 15 -7.47 -9.47 -14.04
CA VAL A 15 -6.01 -9.48 -14.05
C VAL A 15 -5.51 -8.19 -13.41
N VAL A 16 -4.69 -8.35 -12.36
CA VAL A 16 -4.06 -7.25 -11.63
C VAL A 16 -2.55 -7.33 -11.86
N PRO A 17 -1.95 -6.38 -12.62
CA PRO A 17 -0.51 -6.33 -12.74
C PRO A 17 0.11 -5.89 -11.42
N TYR A 18 1.24 -6.51 -11.06
CA TYR A 18 1.98 -6.17 -9.85
C TYR A 18 3.48 -6.09 -10.12
N ILE A 19 4.16 -5.35 -9.25
CA ILE A 19 5.63 -5.29 -9.20
C ILE A 19 6.07 -5.65 -7.79
N VAL A 20 7.12 -6.47 -7.72
CA VAL A 20 7.81 -6.82 -6.48
C VAL A 20 9.19 -6.19 -6.50
N VAL A 21 9.44 -5.28 -5.57
CA VAL A 21 10.76 -4.69 -5.34
C VAL A 21 11.40 -5.35 -4.12
N VAL A 22 12.43 -6.15 -4.35
CA VAL A 22 13.20 -6.81 -3.29
C VAL A 22 14.38 -5.93 -2.92
N LYS A 23 14.37 -5.41 -1.69
CA LYS A 23 15.50 -4.66 -1.12
C LYS A 23 16.59 -5.65 -0.71
N CYS A 24 17.72 -5.65 -1.43
CA CYS A 24 18.79 -6.64 -1.22
C CYS A 24 19.88 -6.19 -0.25
N GLY A 25 19.85 -4.94 0.23
CA GLY A 25 20.89 -4.39 1.11
C GLY A 25 22.19 -4.06 0.37
N LYS A 26 23.22 -3.73 1.15
CA LYS A 26 24.61 -3.60 0.69
C LYS A 26 25.34 -4.96 0.79
N PRO A 27 26.40 -5.20 0.01
CA PRO A 27 27.15 -6.46 0.05
C PRO A 27 27.72 -6.83 1.43
N GLY A 28 28.02 -5.83 2.28
CA GLY A 28 28.51 -6.07 3.65
C GLY A 28 27.42 -6.38 4.68
N GLU A 29 26.13 -6.36 4.32
CA GLU A 29 25.04 -6.73 5.23
C GLU A 29 24.92 -8.26 5.27
N LYS A 30 25.25 -8.87 6.42
CA LYS A 30 25.22 -10.34 6.56
C LYS A 30 23.91 -10.86 7.13
N GLN A 31 23.34 -10.15 8.11
CA GLN A 31 22.10 -10.57 8.77
C GLN A 31 20.95 -9.64 8.38
N ARG A 32 19.90 -10.22 7.79
CA ARG A 32 18.71 -9.51 7.24
C ARG A 32 19.09 -8.37 6.28
N PRO A 33 19.85 -8.68 5.21
CA PRO A 33 20.26 -7.68 4.24
C PRO A 33 19.04 -7.01 3.60
N GLY A 34 19.09 -5.69 3.48
CA GLY A 34 18.02 -4.90 2.87
C GLY A 34 16.74 -4.79 3.70
N ASN A 35 16.75 -5.28 4.94
CA ASN A 35 15.70 -5.01 5.90
C ASN A 35 15.70 -3.51 6.22
N ARG A 36 14.63 -2.86 5.79
CA ARG A 36 14.43 -1.41 5.82
C ARG A 36 12.98 -1.14 6.18
N GLY A 37 12.72 0.00 6.81
CA GLY A 37 11.40 0.35 7.34
C GLY A 37 10.36 0.61 6.25
N LYS A 38 9.13 0.86 6.70
CA LYS A 38 8.00 1.25 5.84
C LYS A 38 8.27 2.56 5.09
N ARG A 39 8.82 3.55 5.80
CA ARG A 39 9.27 4.83 5.22
C ARG A 39 10.15 4.65 3.99
N ASP A 40 11.10 3.71 4.02
CA ASP A 40 12.00 3.47 2.88
C ASP A 40 11.23 3.02 1.63
N SER A 41 10.21 2.17 1.81
CA SER A 41 9.34 1.74 0.71
C SER A 41 8.48 2.89 0.17
N GLN A 42 7.95 3.74 1.06
CA GLN A 42 7.20 4.94 0.67
C GLN A 42 8.09 5.91 -0.11
N MET A 43 9.30 6.19 0.39
CA MET A 43 10.29 7.07 -0.24
C MET A 43 10.72 6.56 -1.62
N LEU A 44 10.95 5.26 -1.78
CA LEU A 44 11.30 4.66 -3.07
C LEU A 44 10.24 4.98 -4.13
N LEU A 45 8.97 4.77 -3.79
CA LEU A 45 7.87 5.00 -4.72
C LEU A 45 7.61 6.50 -4.96
N MET A 46 7.69 7.32 -3.92
CA MET A 46 7.54 8.78 -4.01
C MET A 46 8.64 9.39 -4.89
N HIS A 47 9.91 9.00 -4.71
CA HIS A 47 11.02 9.44 -5.56
C HIS A 47 10.85 8.99 -7.01
N PHE A 48 10.49 7.72 -7.23
CA PHE A 48 10.25 7.21 -8.57
C PHE A 48 9.17 8.06 -9.30
N LEU A 49 8.00 8.23 -8.68
CA LEU A 49 6.90 8.99 -9.27
C LEU A 49 7.21 10.48 -9.42
N ASN A 50 8.00 11.08 -8.52
CA ASN A 50 8.52 12.44 -8.65
C ASN A 50 9.41 12.57 -9.90
N LYS A 51 10.35 11.65 -10.10
CA LYS A 51 11.25 11.67 -11.25
C LYS A 51 10.52 11.41 -12.56
N VAL A 52 9.51 10.53 -12.55
CA VAL A 52 8.59 10.33 -13.68
C VAL A 52 7.88 11.64 -14.01
N HIS A 53 7.37 12.36 -13.00
CA HIS A 53 6.63 13.60 -13.19
C HIS A 53 7.48 14.74 -13.75
N PHE A 54 8.73 14.89 -13.27
CA PHE A 54 9.64 15.95 -13.72
C PHE A 54 10.56 15.54 -14.87
N ASN A 55 10.45 14.31 -15.38
CA ASN A 55 11.38 13.70 -16.34
C ASN A 55 12.86 13.85 -15.89
N ALA A 56 13.10 13.64 -14.60
CA ALA A 56 14.42 13.81 -13.99
C ALA A 56 15.28 12.53 -14.12
N PRO A 57 16.62 12.63 -14.09
CA PRO A 57 17.51 11.47 -14.13
C PRO A 57 17.23 10.47 -12.99
N MET A 58 17.21 9.19 -13.36
CA MET A 58 16.87 8.06 -12.51
C MET A 58 18.09 7.18 -12.24
N ASN A 59 18.11 6.54 -11.08
CA ASN A 59 19.10 5.52 -10.76
C ASN A 59 18.72 4.17 -11.40
N PRO A 60 19.63 3.17 -11.42
CA PRO A 60 19.36 1.90 -12.10
C PRO A 60 18.12 1.15 -11.57
N LEU A 61 17.82 1.26 -10.26
CA LEU A 61 16.65 0.62 -9.68
C LEU A 61 15.35 1.27 -10.16
N GLU A 62 15.32 2.60 -10.21
CA GLU A 62 14.17 3.36 -10.72
C GLU A 62 13.95 3.15 -12.22
N LEU A 63 15.03 3.06 -13.01
CA LEU A 63 14.97 2.73 -14.44
C LEU A 63 14.40 1.34 -14.67
N GLU A 64 14.82 0.36 -13.87
CA GLU A 64 14.26 -0.98 -13.93
C GLU A 64 12.77 -0.99 -13.56
N ILE A 65 12.37 -0.26 -12.50
CA ILE A 65 10.94 -0.10 -12.17
C ILE A 65 10.18 0.53 -13.35
N TYR A 66 10.74 1.56 -13.97
CA TYR A 66 10.13 2.20 -15.14
C TYR A 66 9.95 1.19 -16.28
N HIS A 67 10.99 0.42 -16.60
CA HIS A 67 10.96 -0.60 -17.65
C HIS A 67 9.90 -1.68 -17.38
N GLN A 68 9.83 -2.18 -16.15
CA GLN A 68 8.83 -3.18 -15.76
C GLN A 68 7.39 -2.62 -15.88
N ILE A 69 7.16 -1.35 -15.54
CA ILE A 69 5.84 -0.72 -15.68
C ILE A 69 5.50 -0.46 -17.16
N LYS A 70 6.40 0.20 -17.90
CA LYS A 70 6.12 0.67 -19.27
C LYS A 70 6.23 -0.44 -20.31
N ASN A 71 7.31 -1.22 -20.30
CA ASN A 71 7.63 -2.15 -21.37
C ASN A 71 7.09 -3.56 -21.11
N VAL A 72 7.05 -4.01 -19.85
CA VAL A 72 6.56 -5.36 -19.50
C VAL A 72 5.06 -5.35 -19.21
N ILE A 73 4.62 -4.51 -18.28
CA ILE A 73 3.19 -4.39 -17.93
C ILE A 73 2.42 -3.61 -19.00
N GLY A 74 3.07 -2.69 -19.73
CA GLY A 74 2.44 -1.92 -20.81
C GLY A 74 1.72 -0.65 -20.36
N VAL A 75 2.02 -0.12 -19.16
CA VAL A 75 1.37 1.08 -18.62
C VAL A 75 2.37 2.22 -18.51
N ASN A 76 2.03 3.40 -19.02
CA ASN A 76 2.87 4.58 -18.81
C ASN A 76 2.75 5.03 -17.34
N PRO A 77 3.86 5.12 -16.57
CA PRO A 77 3.80 5.48 -15.15
C PRO A 77 3.29 6.91 -14.90
N THR A 78 3.28 7.78 -15.92
CA THR A 78 2.66 9.12 -15.83
C THR A 78 1.15 9.06 -15.62
N PHE A 79 0.48 7.95 -15.96
CA PHE A 79 -0.97 7.80 -15.80
C PHE A 79 -1.41 7.55 -14.35
N TYR A 80 -0.51 7.22 -13.42
CA TYR A 80 -0.91 7.04 -12.02
C TYR A 80 -1.32 8.37 -11.38
N GLU A 81 -2.54 8.45 -10.88
CA GLU A 81 -3.10 9.66 -10.24
C GLU A 81 -3.15 9.57 -8.71
N TYR A 82 -3.27 8.35 -8.19
CA TYR A 82 -3.42 8.05 -6.78
C TYR A 82 -2.43 6.99 -6.32
N LEU A 83 -2.05 7.07 -5.05
CA LEU A 83 -1.25 6.06 -4.37
C LEU A 83 -2.02 5.53 -3.17
N PHE A 84 -2.41 4.25 -3.23
CA PHE A 84 -3.04 3.56 -2.11
C PHE A 84 -2.00 2.81 -1.28
N MET A 85 -1.94 3.08 0.02
CA MET A 85 -1.04 2.44 0.97
C MET A 85 -1.83 1.52 1.89
N VAL A 86 -1.39 0.27 1.97
CA VAL A 86 -1.97 -0.78 2.81
C VAL A 86 -0.87 -1.58 3.50
N ASP A 87 -1.05 -1.92 4.78
CA ASP A 87 -0.12 -2.77 5.51
C ASP A 87 -0.37 -4.25 5.19
N ALA A 88 0.66 -5.08 5.25
CA ALA A 88 0.58 -6.49 4.85
C ALA A 88 -0.35 -7.35 5.74
N ASP A 89 -0.65 -6.88 6.94
CA ASP A 89 -1.57 -7.50 7.91
C ASP A 89 -3.00 -6.94 7.84
N THR A 90 -3.29 -6.13 6.81
CA THR A 90 -4.55 -5.40 6.68
C THR A 90 -5.34 -5.88 5.46
N THR A 91 -6.58 -6.30 5.69
CA THR A 91 -7.54 -6.71 4.65
C THR A 91 -8.52 -5.57 4.37
N VAL A 92 -8.65 -5.16 3.12
CA VAL A 92 -9.53 -4.05 2.71
C VAL A 92 -10.90 -4.60 2.30
N ALA A 93 -11.99 -4.01 2.80
CA ALA A 93 -13.33 -4.46 2.42
C ALA A 93 -13.60 -4.17 0.91
N PRO A 94 -14.39 -5.00 0.20
CA PRO A 94 -14.45 -4.98 -1.26
C PRO A 94 -14.78 -3.62 -1.91
N LEU A 95 -15.67 -2.83 -1.32
CA LEU A 95 -16.09 -1.52 -1.87
C LEU A 95 -15.30 -0.34 -1.32
N SER A 96 -14.37 -0.58 -0.39
CA SER A 96 -13.69 0.48 0.34
C SER A 96 -12.80 1.33 -0.56
N LEU A 97 -12.04 0.71 -1.49
CA LEU A 97 -11.21 1.46 -2.43
C LEU A 97 -12.06 2.34 -3.35
N ASN A 98 -13.20 1.83 -3.85
CA ASN A 98 -14.15 2.60 -4.65
C ASN A 98 -14.67 3.83 -3.88
N ARG A 99 -14.97 3.68 -2.58
CA ARG A 99 -15.44 4.79 -1.73
C ARG A 99 -14.36 5.85 -1.53
N LEU A 100 -13.11 5.45 -1.29
CA LEU A 100 -11.98 6.38 -1.17
C LEU A 100 -11.74 7.14 -2.48
N ILE A 101 -11.76 6.44 -3.62
CA ILE A 101 -11.60 7.04 -4.95
C ILE A 101 -12.77 7.99 -5.25
N SER A 102 -14.00 7.60 -4.94
CA SER A 102 -15.19 8.44 -5.13
C SER A 102 -15.08 9.75 -4.35
N ALA A 103 -14.60 9.70 -3.11
CA ALA A 103 -14.37 10.91 -2.31
C ALA A 103 -13.31 11.82 -2.96
N MET A 104 -12.19 11.25 -3.37
CA MET A 104 -11.12 11.97 -4.06
C MET A 104 -11.61 12.62 -5.37
N ILE A 105 -12.40 11.92 -6.18
CA ILE A 105 -12.93 12.50 -7.43
C ILE A 105 -13.88 13.66 -7.13
N HIS A 106 -14.68 13.56 -6.07
CA HIS A 106 -15.67 14.56 -5.70
C HIS A 106 -15.05 15.88 -5.20
N ASP A 107 -14.04 15.82 -4.32
CA ASP A 107 -13.34 17.01 -3.81
C ASP A 107 -11.87 17.03 -4.29
N LYS A 108 -11.60 17.92 -5.25
CA LYS A 108 -10.26 18.14 -5.82
C LYS A 108 -9.24 18.68 -4.81
N LYS A 109 -9.70 19.25 -3.69
CA LYS A 109 -8.83 19.72 -2.60
C LYS A 109 -8.41 18.59 -1.66
N LEU A 110 -8.93 17.36 -1.82
CA LEU A 110 -8.47 16.23 -1.01
C LEU A 110 -7.09 15.77 -1.46
N LEU A 111 -6.18 15.75 -0.50
CA LEU A 111 -4.80 15.31 -0.68
C LEU A 111 -4.61 13.87 -0.18
N GLY A 112 -5.27 13.51 0.91
CA GLY A 112 -5.26 12.16 1.46
C GLY A 112 -6.59 11.81 2.11
N VAL A 113 -7.04 10.58 1.91
CA VAL A 113 -8.24 10.05 2.56
C VAL A 113 -7.97 8.69 3.18
N CYS A 114 -8.56 8.45 4.35
CA CYS A 114 -8.54 7.15 5.01
C CYS A 114 -9.97 6.75 5.38
N GLY A 115 -10.19 5.47 5.65
CA GLY A 115 -11.44 5.00 6.23
C GLY A 115 -11.25 4.41 7.63
N GLU A 116 -12.29 3.74 8.11
CA GLU A 116 -12.29 3.06 9.41
C GLU A 116 -11.40 1.82 9.37
N THR A 117 -10.50 1.70 10.35
CA THR A 117 -9.67 0.52 10.57
C THR A 117 -10.18 -0.22 11.79
N GLU A 118 -10.71 -1.42 11.58
CA GLU A 118 -11.29 -2.29 12.60
C GLU A 118 -10.36 -3.48 12.87
N LEU A 119 -10.62 -4.21 13.96
CA LEU A 119 -9.82 -5.37 14.32
C LEU A 119 -10.41 -6.66 13.74
N ALA A 120 -9.61 -7.38 12.94
CA ALA A 120 -9.97 -8.69 12.42
C ALA A 120 -10.07 -9.76 13.53
N ASN A 121 -9.25 -9.62 14.57
CA ASN A 121 -9.10 -10.59 15.66
C ASN A 121 -9.65 -10.09 17.00
N ALA A 122 -10.69 -9.24 16.99
CA ALA A 122 -11.26 -8.59 18.17
C ALA A 122 -11.52 -9.53 19.37
N LYS A 123 -11.98 -10.77 19.10
CA LYS A 123 -12.39 -11.77 20.10
C LYS A 123 -11.33 -12.84 20.40
N GLN A 124 -10.10 -12.71 19.88
CA GLN A 124 -9.08 -13.76 19.99
C GLN A 124 -8.50 -13.89 21.40
N SER A 125 -8.27 -12.79 22.11
CA SER A 125 -7.75 -12.79 23.48
C SER A 125 -8.28 -11.63 24.31
N LEU A 126 -8.13 -11.67 25.64
CA LEU A 126 -8.46 -10.51 26.48
C LEU A 126 -7.68 -9.25 26.04
N ILE A 127 -6.47 -9.43 25.52
CA ILE A 127 -5.62 -8.33 25.04
C ILE A 127 -6.22 -7.70 23.78
N THR A 128 -6.74 -8.48 22.83
CA THR A 128 -7.43 -7.94 21.66
C THR A 128 -8.75 -7.28 22.05
N MET A 129 -9.49 -7.87 22.99
CA MET A 129 -10.79 -7.36 23.47
C MET A 129 -10.68 -5.96 24.09
N MET A 130 -9.62 -5.70 24.88
CA MET A 130 -9.36 -4.38 25.47
C MET A 130 -9.04 -3.30 24.43
N GLN A 131 -8.61 -3.68 23.22
CA GLN A 131 -8.20 -2.74 22.17
C GLN A 131 -9.35 -2.31 21.25
N VAL A 132 -10.43 -3.10 21.14
CA VAL A 132 -11.52 -2.83 20.17
C VAL A 132 -12.08 -1.42 20.31
N TYR A 133 -12.41 -1.03 21.55
CA TYR A 133 -12.99 0.27 21.83
C TYR A 133 -11.98 1.42 21.66
N GLU A 134 -10.71 1.18 21.98
CA GLU A 134 -9.63 2.15 21.78
C GLU A 134 -9.38 2.43 20.29
N TYR A 135 -9.39 1.39 19.45
CA TYR A 135 -9.37 1.53 18.00
C TYR A 135 -10.60 2.29 17.51
N PHE A 136 -11.79 2.00 18.01
CA PHE A 136 -12.99 2.73 17.62
C PHE A 136 -12.89 4.23 17.96
N ILE A 137 -12.45 4.59 19.17
CA ILE A 137 -12.28 6.01 19.55
C ILE A 137 -11.25 6.68 18.65
N SER A 138 -10.08 6.07 18.45
CA SER A 138 -8.95 6.69 17.74
C SER A 138 -9.07 6.67 16.22
N HIS A 139 -9.59 5.59 15.64
CA HIS A 139 -9.67 5.37 14.19
C HIS A 139 -11.03 5.68 13.58
N HIS A 140 -12.09 5.83 14.37
CA HIS A 140 -13.41 6.28 13.90
C HIS A 140 -13.78 7.63 14.49
N MET A 141 -13.96 7.74 15.81
CA MET A 141 -14.59 8.92 16.41
C MET A 141 -13.71 10.18 16.32
N ALA A 142 -12.43 10.07 16.71
CA ALA A 142 -11.48 11.18 16.63
C ALA A 142 -11.29 11.64 15.18
N LYS A 143 -11.01 10.71 14.25
CA LYS A 143 -10.83 11.04 12.83
C LYS A 143 -12.09 11.62 12.19
N ALA A 144 -13.27 11.12 12.53
CA ALA A 144 -14.53 11.70 12.08
C ALA A 144 -14.69 13.14 12.56
N PHE A 145 -14.33 13.43 13.82
CA PHE A 145 -14.33 14.79 14.36
C PHE A 145 -13.32 15.70 13.64
N GLU A 146 -12.06 15.29 13.51
CA GLU A 146 -11.04 16.06 12.78
C GLU A 146 -11.42 16.30 11.32
N SER A 147 -12.08 15.33 10.69
CA SER A 147 -12.56 15.41 9.32
C SER A 147 -13.64 16.47 9.13
N LEU A 148 -14.36 16.91 10.18
CA LEU A 148 -15.29 18.04 10.10
C LEU A 148 -14.56 19.36 9.82
N PHE A 149 -13.30 19.46 10.25
CA PHE A 149 -12.42 20.60 9.97
C PHE A 149 -11.64 20.43 8.66
N GLY A 150 -11.81 19.30 7.95
CA GLY A 150 -11.05 18.99 6.73
C GLY A 150 -9.56 18.78 6.96
N SER A 151 -9.16 18.46 8.19
CA SER A 151 -7.77 18.28 8.60
C SER A 151 -7.63 17.08 9.53
N VAL A 152 -7.84 15.86 9.02
CA VAL A 152 -7.42 14.65 9.74
C VAL A 152 -5.91 14.72 9.96
N THR A 153 -5.49 14.78 11.22
CA THR A 153 -4.11 15.12 11.60
C THR A 153 -3.16 13.92 11.52
N CYS A 154 -3.73 12.71 11.43
CA CYS A 154 -3.02 11.46 11.30
C CYS A 154 -3.74 10.51 10.33
N LEU A 155 -3.25 10.41 9.10
CA LEU A 155 -3.68 9.36 8.18
C LEU A 155 -2.97 8.04 8.53
N PRO A 156 -3.72 6.94 8.76
CA PRO A 156 -3.14 5.66 9.14
C PRO A 156 -2.43 5.04 7.94
N GLY A 157 -1.18 4.62 8.08
CA GLY A 157 -0.47 4.04 6.94
C GLY A 157 -0.97 2.66 6.53
N CYS A 158 -1.84 2.00 7.29
CA CYS A 158 -2.41 0.70 6.94
C CYS A 158 -3.59 0.78 5.96
N PHE A 159 -4.19 1.97 5.79
CA PHE A 159 -5.39 2.12 4.97
C PHE A 159 -5.62 3.59 4.56
N THR A 160 -4.76 4.11 3.67
CA THR A 160 -4.86 5.49 3.18
C THR A 160 -4.62 5.59 1.68
N LEU A 161 -5.45 6.39 1.02
CA LEU A 161 -5.30 6.77 -0.38
C LEU A 161 -4.78 8.22 -0.46
N TYR A 162 -3.71 8.44 -1.21
CA TYR A 162 -3.11 9.75 -1.43
C TYR A 162 -3.25 10.19 -2.88
N ARG A 163 -3.37 11.50 -3.10
CA ARG A 163 -3.32 12.12 -4.42
C ARG A 163 -1.88 12.46 -4.79
N ILE A 164 -1.43 11.97 -5.94
CA ILE A 164 -0.06 12.21 -6.43
C ILE A 164 0.11 13.67 -6.86
N ARG A 165 -0.84 14.19 -7.64
CA ARG A 165 -0.82 15.54 -8.24
C ARG A 165 -2.22 16.13 -8.34
N THR A 166 -2.31 17.46 -8.48
CA THR A 166 -3.61 18.13 -8.72
C THR A 166 -4.23 17.68 -10.04
N THR A 167 -5.56 17.62 -10.10
CA THR A 167 -6.30 17.15 -11.29
C THR A 167 -6.29 18.14 -12.44
N ASP A 168 -6.17 19.43 -12.14
CA ASP A 168 -6.38 20.54 -13.07
C ASP A 168 -5.06 21.05 -13.67
N THR A 169 -4.07 21.23 -12.81
CA THR A 169 -2.79 21.87 -13.12
C THR A 169 -1.62 20.89 -13.07
N HIS A 170 -1.90 19.62 -12.74
CA HIS A 170 -0.90 18.57 -12.54
C HIS A 170 0.26 18.96 -11.60
N LYS A 171 0.03 19.90 -10.68
CA LYS A 171 1.03 20.29 -9.68
C LYS A 171 1.27 19.12 -8.73
N PRO A 172 2.53 18.78 -8.42
CA PRO A 172 2.84 17.66 -7.56
C PRO A 172 2.38 17.95 -6.12
N LEU A 173 1.74 16.96 -5.50
CA LEU A 173 1.30 16.99 -4.11
C LEU A 173 2.15 16.02 -3.28
N LEU A 174 1.74 14.76 -3.18
CA LEU A 174 2.50 13.71 -2.48
C LEU A 174 3.93 13.53 -3.03
N ILE A 175 4.15 13.86 -4.30
CA ILE A 175 5.45 13.72 -4.95
C ILE A 175 6.18 15.06 -5.11
N SER A 176 5.84 16.10 -4.33
CA SER A 176 6.55 17.38 -4.43
C SER A 176 7.98 17.28 -3.90
N ASN A 177 8.87 18.11 -4.45
CA ASN A 177 10.28 18.14 -4.03
C ASN A 177 10.41 18.52 -2.55
N GLN A 178 9.61 19.49 -2.08
CA GLN A 178 9.65 19.94 -0.68
C GLN A 178 9.23 18.83 0.29
N LEU A 179 8.15 18.10 -0.05
CA LEU A 179 7.67 17.01 0.79
C LEU A 179 8.69 15.87 0.86
N ILE A 180 9.20 15.46 -0.30
CA ILE A 180 10.19 14.39 -0.43
C ILE A 180 11.47 14.77 0.31
N GLN A 181 11.95 16.01 0.20
CA GLN A 181 13.15 16.47 0.88
C GLN A 181 13.01 16.36 2.41
N ASP A 182 11.95 16.92 2.99
CA ASP A 182 11.70 16.87 4.44
C ASP A 182 11.49 15.42 4.92
N TYR A 183 10.80 14.59 4.14
CA TYR A 183 10.50 13.20 4.52
C TYR A 183 11.70 12.25 4.37
N SER A 184 12.63 12.58 3.47
CA SER A 184 13.86 11.83 3.19
C SER A 184 14.99 12.04 4.20
N GLU A 185 14.79 12.87 5.24
CA GLU A 185 15.83 13.19 6.21
C GLU A 185 16.42 11.92 6.85
N ASN A 186 17.74 11.79 6.73
CA ASN A 186 18.49 10.63 7.20
C ASN A 186 19.37 10.97 8.41
N ARG A 187 19.69 12.25 8.63
CA ARG A 187 20.43 12.73 9.80
C ARG A 187 19.46 13.02 10.92
N VAL A 188 19.19 11.99 11.70
CA VAL A 188 18.15 12.00 12.73
C VAL A 188 18.80 12.03 14.11
N ASP A 189 19.44 13.16 14.43
CA ASP A 189 20.30 13.27 15.61
C ASP A 189 19.51 13.58 16.89
N THR A 190 18.35 14.22 16.77
CA THR A 190 17.52 14.61 17.93
C THR A 190 16.51 13.53 18.31
N LEU A 191 16.18 13.44 19.60
CA LEU A 191 15.12 12.54 20.10
C LEU A 191 13.80 12.80 19.38
N HIS A 192 13.50 14.08 19.12
CA HIS A 192 12.29 14.51 18.43
C HIS A 192 12.23 13.96 17.00
N MET A 193 13.26 14.19 16.19
CA MET A 193 13.28 13.70 14.81
C MET A 193 13.28 12.17 14.73
N LYS A 194 13.91 11.47 15.70
CA LYS A 194 13.86 10.00 15.77
C LYS A 194 12.44 9.50 15.99
N ASN A 195 11.69 10.11 16.89
CA ASN A 195 10.31 9.74 17.12
C ASN A 195 9.41 9.99 15.89
N LEU A 196 9.60 11.11 15.19
CA LEU A 196 8.85 11.42 13.98
C LEU A 196 9.15 10.47 12.82
N LEU A 197 10.43 10.28 12.49
CA LEU A 197 10.86 9.58 11.27
C LEU A 197 11.04 8.07 11.44
N HIS A 198 11.13 7.58 12.68
CA HIS A 198 11.40 6.15 12.94
C HIS A 198 10.26 5.41 13.60
N LEU A 199 9.44 6.12 14.38
CA LEU A 199 8.32 5.53 15.11
C LEU A 199 6.97 5.96 14.53
N GLY A 200 6.87 7.18 14.01
CA GLY A 200 5.62 7.80 13.55
C GLY A 200 5.63 8.24 12.09
N GLU A 201 6.30 7.52 11.19
CA GLU A 201 6.53 7.97 9.82
C GLU A 201 5.24 8.30 9.04
N ASP A 202 4.14 7.59 9.30
CA ASP A 202 2.83 7.84 8.67
C ASP A 202 2.18 9.13 9.22
N ARG A 203 2.31 9.36 10.54
CA ARG A 203 1.87 10.58 11.21
C ARG A 203 2.65 11.78 10.70
N TYR A 204 3.97 11.64 10.63
CA TYR A 204 4.84 12.71 10.17
C TYR A 204 4.61 13.04 8.69
N LEU A 205 4.37 12.04 7.84
CA LEU A 205 3.97 12.29 6.45
C LEU A 205 2.69 13.15 6.39
N THR A 206 1.68 12.84 7.22
CA THR A 206 0.45 13.65 7.30
C THR A 206 0.75 15.09 7.76
N THR A 207 1.60 15.26 8.77
CA THR A 207 2.03 16.57 9.26
C THR A 207 2.73 17.39 8.17
N LEU A 208 3.63 16.77 7.40
CA LEU A 208 4.30 17.43 6.27
C LEU A 208 3.32 17.82 5.16
N LEU A 209 2.31 16.97 4.89
CA LEU A 209 1.25 17.29 3.93
C LEU A 209 0.46 18.53 4.36
N LEU A 210 0.05 18.61 5.63
CA LEU A 210 -0.65 19.77 6.19
C LEU A 210 0.23 21.03 6.20
N LYS A 211 1.53 20.88 6.48
CA LYS A 211 2.51 21.97 6.48
C LYS A 211 2.71 22.57 5.08
N HIS A 212 2.92 21.74 4.06
CA HIS A 212 3.26 22.20 2.71
C HIS A 212 2.04 22.54 1.84
N PHE A 213 0.86 22.00 2.18
CA PHE A 213 -0.36 22.13 1.37
C PHE A 213 -1.58 22.57 2.19
N SER A 214 -1.46 23.68 2.93
CA SER A 214 -2.50 24.22 3.82
C SER A 214 -3.85 24.55 3.14
N ASN A 215 -3.86 24.73 1.81
CA ASN A 215 -5.09 24.95 1.04
C ASN A 215 -5.82 23.65 0.64
N PHE A 216 -5.24 22.50 0.94
CA PHE A 216 -5.78 21.16 0.71
C PHE A 216 -6.30 20.55 2.01
N LYS A 217 -7.00 19.43 1.88
CA LYS A 217 -7.70 18.75 2.97
C LYS A 217 -7.25 17.31 3.12
N THR A 218 -7.33 16.80 4.33
CA THR A 218 -7.27 15.37 4.65
C THR A 218 -8.59 14.96 5.29
N GLN A 219 -9.15 13.82 4.87
CA GLN A 219 -10.53 13.44 5.24
C GLN A 219 -10.66 11.98 5.68
N PHE A 220 -11.63 11.74 6.56
CA PHE A 220 -12.06 10.42 6.98
C PHE A 220 -13.35 10.02 6.26
N ILE A 221 -13.32 8.88 5.59
CA ILE A 221 -14.45 8.29 4.86
C ILE A 221 -15.03 7.15 5.68
N ARG A 222 -16.07 7.47 6.45
CA ARG A 222 -16.70 6.55 7.40
C ARG A 222 -17.11 5.20 6.78
N ASP A 223 -17.61 5.22 5.55
CA ASP A 223 -18.16 4.02 4.92
C ASP A 223 -17.08 3.15 4.25
N ALA A 224 -15.81 3.57 4.28
CA ALA A 224 -14.68 2.77 3.82
C ALA A 224 -14.08 2.03 5.01
N HIS A 225 -14.00 0.70 4.94
CA HIS A 225 -13.56 -0.17 6.04
C HIS A 225 -12.34 -1.01 5.65
N ALA A 226 -11.44 -1.23 6.60
CA ALA A 226 -10.36 -2.20 6.53
C ALA A 226 -10.20 -2.91 7.89
N TYR A 227 -9.67 -4.13 7.86
CA TYR A 227 -9.52 -5.00 9.03
C TYR A 227 -8.05 -5.33 9.22
N THR A 228 -7.48 -4.96 10.37
CA THR A 228 -6.08 -5.22 10.74
C THR A 228 -6.01 -6.22 11.90
N VAL A 229 -4.89 -6.92 12.02
CA VAL A 229 -4.64 -7.87 13.12
C VAL A 229 -3.97 -7.13 14.29
N ALA A 230 -4.67 -6.98 15.41
CA ALA A 230 -4.11 -6.38 16.61
C ALA A 230 -3.17 -7.36 17.35
N PRO A 231 -2.19 -6.86 18.11
CA PRO A 231 -1.41 -7.68 19.02
C PRO A 231 -2.31 -8.43 20.01
N ASP A 232 -2.16 -9.74 20.05
CA ASP A 232 -2.81 -10.65 20.99
C ASP A 232 -1.93 -10.96 22.23
N ASP A 233 -0.64 -10.64 22.15
CA ASP A 233 0.37 -10.77 23.20
C ASP A 233 0.72 -9.44 23.89
N TRP A 234 0.85 -9.47 25.22
CA TRP A 234 1.16 -8.26 26.02
C TRP A 234 2.50 -7.62 25.67
N LYS A 235 3.52 -8.44 25.40
CA LYS A 235 4.87 -7.93 25.04
C LYS A 235 4.84 -7.19 23.71
N VAL A 236 4.08 -7.71 22.74
CA VAL A 236 3.92 -7.09 21.43
C VAL A 236 3.09 -5.81 21.55
N LEU A 237 2.00 -5.84 22.32
CA LEU A 237 1.20 -4.66 22.65
C LEU A 237 2.06 -3.56 23.29
N LEU A 238 2.86 -3.89 24.31
CA LEU A 238 3.71 -2.93 25.01
C LEU A 238 4.70 -2.24 24.05
N SER A 239 5.34 -3.03 23.17
CA SER A 239 6.26 -2.50 22.15
C SER A 239 5.53 -1.61 21.13
N GLN A 240 4.34 -2.01 20.68
CA GLN A 240 3.53 -1.22 19.75
C GLN A 240 3.09 0.11 20.39
N ARG A 241 2.61 0.08 21.64
CA ARG A 241 2.08 1.27 22.32
C ARG A 241 3.16 2.26 22.70
N ARG A 242 4.36 1.78 23.05
CA ARG A 242 5.53 2.66 23.16
C ARG A 242 5.77 3.46 21.89
N ARG A 243 5.80 2.79 20.73
CA ARG A 243 5.98 3.44 19.42
C ARG A 243 4.90 4.49 19.17
N TRP A 244 3.64 4.11 19.38
CA TRP A 244 2.50 4.95 19.07
C TRP A 244 2.39 6.17 19.99
N ILE A 245 2.53 5.98 21.31
CA ILE A 245 2.42 7.07 22.28
C ILE A 245 3.57 8.07 22.08
N ASN A 246 4.81 7.59 21.96
CA ASN A 246 5.96 8.49 21.81
C ASN A 246 5.89 9.28 20.51
N SER A 247 5.57 8.63 19.38
CA SER A 247 5.38 9.34 18.10
C SER A 247 4.19 10.29 18.13
N THR A 248 3.11 9.98 18.85
CA THR A 248 1.94 10.86 18.99
C THR A 248 2.32 12.17 19.66
N VAL A 249 3.04 12.13 20.79
CA VAL A 249 3.47 13.35 21.50
C VAL A 249 4.33 14.25 20.61
N HIS A 250 5.31 13.67 19.93
CA HIS A 250 6.20 14.43 19.04
C HIS A 250 5.46 15.01 17.82
N ASN A 251 4.53 14.25 17.24
CA ASN A 251 3.77 14.72 16.08
C ASN A 251 2.75 15.79 16.46
N LEU A 252 2.06 15.65 17.59
CA LEU A 252 1.17 16.68 18.10
C LEU A 252 1.94 17.97 18.42
N ALA A 253 3.15 17.87 18.97
CA ALA A 253 4.01 19.04 19.19
C ALA A 253 4.30 19.78 17.88
N GLU A 254 4.68 19.09 16.80
CA GLU A 254 4.86 19.72 15.47
C GLU A 254 3.58 20.40 14.97
N LEU A 255 2.44 19.73 15.08
CA LEU A 255 1.15 20.26 14.65
C LEU A 255 0.73 21.52 15.43
N VAL A 256 1.03 21.62 16.72
CA VAL A 256 0.74 22.84 17.53
C VAL A 256 1.49 24.07 17.00
N PHE A 257 2.67 23.88 16.40
CA PHE A 257 3.47 24.96 15.83
C PHE A 257 3.16 25.25 14.36
N LEU A 258 2.23 24.53 13.73
CA LEU A 258 1.75 24.88 12.39
C LEU A 258 0.73 26.03 12.47
N ASP A 259 1.05 27.13 11.78
CA ASP A 259 0.20 28.32 11.78
C ASP A 259 -1.10 28.16 10.96
N GLN A 260 -1.12 27.23 10.00
CA GLN A 260 -2.16 27.12 8.98
C GLN A 260 -3.00 25.84 9.08
N LEU A 261 -3.40 25.44 10.29
CA LEU A 261 -4.41 24.39 10.46
C LEU A 261 -5.83 24.96 10.30
N CYS A 262 -6.70 24.21 9.61
CA CYS A 262 -8.08 24.65 9.39
C CYS A 262 -8.83 24.89 10.71
N GLY A 263 -9.67 25.90 10.77
CA GLY A 263 -10.51 26.21 11.93
C GLY A 263 -11.93 26.52 11.50
N PHE A 264 -12.89 26.26 12.37
CA PHE A 264 -14.29 26.65 12.17
C PHE A 264 -14.80 27.34 13.43
N CYS A 265 -15.35 28.55 13.29
CA CYS A 265 -15.87 29.36 14.40
C CYS A 265 -14.79 29.62 15.49
N CYS A 266 -15.15 29.54 16.78
CA CYS A 266 -14.28 29.76 17.93
C CYS A 266 -13.32 28.59 18.23
N PHE A 267 -13.35 27.51 17.43
CA PHE A 267 -12.53 26.32 17.64
C PHE A 267 -11.51 26.17 16.51
N SER A 268 -10.25 26.42 16.83
CA SER A 268 -9.12 26.15 15.94
C SER A 268 -8.71 24.68 16.05
N MET A 269 -8.43 24.00 14.94
CA MET A 269 -7.82 22.66 15.01
C MET A 269 -6.50 22.66 15.78
N ARG A 270 -5.74 23.76 15.72
CA ARG A 270 -4.54 23.94 16.53
C ARG A 270 -4.84 23.90 18.04
N PHE A 271 -5.96 24.48 18.46
CA PHE A 271 -6.41 24.41 19.85
C PHE A 271 -6.81 22.98 20.24
N VAL A 272 -7.54 22.27 19.38
CA VAL A 272 -7.89 20.86 19.60
C VAL A 272 -6.64 20.01 19.75
N VAL A 273 -5.67 20.14 18.83
CA VAL A 273 -4.38 19.42 18.87
C VAL A 273 -3.62 19.74 20.16
N MET A 274 -3.62 20.99 20.62
CA MET A 274 -2.99 21.38 21.88
C MET A 274 -3.66 20.71 23.09
N ILE A 275 -5.00 20.66 23.12
CA ILE A 275 -5.75 19.96 24.17
C ILE A 275 -5.43 18.46 24.13
N ASP A 276 -5.35 17.84 22.95
CA ASP A 276 -5.00 16.43 22.81
C ASP A 276 -3.57 16.12 23.29
N LEU A 277 -2.61 17.00 22.97
CA LEU A 277 -1.23 16.91 23.47
C LEU A 277 -1.18 16.98 25.00
N LEU A 278 -1.83 17.98 25.59
CA LEU A 278 -1.88 18.15 27.04
C LEU A 278 -2.59 16.96 27.71
N SER A 279 -3.70 16.49 27.14
CA SER A 279 -4.43 15.34 27.66
C SER A 279 -3.55 14.10 27.65
N THR A 280 -2.82 13.84 26.56
CA THR A 280 -1.93 12.68 26.43
C THR A 280 -0.83 12.68 27.50
N ILE A 281 -0.28 13.85 27.81
CA ILE A 281 0.78 14.01 28.84
C ILE A 281 0.21 13.86 30.26
N ILE A 282 -0.97 14.43 30.53
CA ILE A 282 -1.57 14.46 31.87
C ILE A 282 -2.30 13.16 32.22
N GLN A 283 -2.64 12.33 31.23
CA GLN A 283 -3.44 11.11 31.40
C GLN A 283 -3.00 10.19 32.56
N PRO A 284 -1.69 9.91 32.79
CA PRO A 284 -1.26 9.09 33.93
C PRO A 284 -1.55 9.76 35.27
N VAL A 285 -1.37 11.08 35.35
CA VAL A 285 -1.65 11.86 36.56
C VAL A 285 -3.15 11.84 36.85
N SER A 286 -4.01 11.92 35.83
CA SER A 286 -5.46 11.82 36.00
C SER A 286 -5.88 10.47 36.59
N VAL A 287 -5.30 9.36 36.13
CA VAL A 287 -5.58 8.03 36.71
C VAL A 287 -5.10 7.95 38.16
N ALA A 288 -3.89 8.41 38.45
CA ALA A 288 -3.36 8.43 39.82
C ALA A 288 -4.25 9.26 40.76
N TYR A 289 -4.77 10.40 40.28
CA TYR A 289 -5.70 11.23 41.02
C TYR A 289 -7.03 10.52 41.30
N ILE A 290 -7.58 9.79 40.32
CA ILE A 290 -8.80 8.98 40.53
C ILE A 290 -8.56 7.91 41.61
N VAL A 291 -7.43 7.21 41.57
CA VAL A 291 -7.06 6.21 42.59
C VAL A 291 -6.92 6.86 43.97
N TYR A 292 -6.33 8.05 44.04
CA TYR A 292 -6.22 8.81 45.28
C TYR A 292 -7.59 9.21 45.85
N LEU A 293 -8.52 9.67 45.00
CA LEU A 293 -9.89 9.97 45.42
C LEU A 293 -10.62 8.72 45.96
N ILE A 294 -10.45 7.58 45.30
CA ILE A 294 -11.01 6.30 45.78
C ILE A 294 -10.44 5.95 47.16
N TYR A 295 -9.13 6.11 47.37
CA TYR A 295 -8.49 5.88 48.66
C TYR A 295 -9.03 6.80 49.77
N LEU A 296 -9.23 8.09 49.49
CA LEU A 296 -9.77 9.03 50.48
C LEU A 296 -11.19 8.65 50.92
N VAL A 297 -12.03 8.20 49.99
CA VAL A 297 -13.39 7.75 50.30
C VAL A 297 -13.37 6.42 51.04
N ALA A 298 -12.59 5.44 50.57
CA ALA A 298 -12.59 4.08 51.10
C ALA A 298 -11.87 3.96 52.46
N ALA A 299 -10.71 4.61 52.63
CA ALA A 299 -9.88 4.46 53.82
C ALA A 299 -10.09 5.58 54.85
N LYS A 300 -10.43 6.80 54.41
CA LYS A 300 -10.61 7.96 55.29
C LYS A 300 -12.07 8.40 55.45
N HIS A 301 -13.02 7.69 54.83
CA HIS A 301 -14.46 7.99 54.88
C HIS A 301 -14.80 9.46 54.60
N GLN A 302 -14.02 10.11 53.72
CA GLN A 302 -14.27 11.48 53.31
C GLN A 302 -15.48 11.58 52.39
N GLN A 303 -15.99 12.80 52.20
CA GLN A 303 -17.12 13.07 51.31
C GLN A 303 -16.81 12.59 49.89
N ILE A 304 -17.79 11.91 49.29
CA ILE A 304 -17.69 11.41 47.92
C ILE A 304 -17.59 12.63 46.97
N PRO A 305 -16.61 12.66 46.05
CA PRO A 305 -16.47 13.76 45.09
C PRO A 305 -17.55 13.67 44.00
N ILE A 306 -18.77 14.11 44.32
CA ILE A 306 -19.97 13.99 43.48
C ILE A 306 -19.74 14.63 42.10
N ILE A 307 -19.08 15.79 42.04
CA ILE A 307 -18.80 16.50 40.78
C ILE A 307 -17.97 15.62 39.82
N SER A 308 -16.93 14.94 40.33
CA SER A 308 -16.08 14.07 39.51
C SER A 308 -16.84 12.87 38.97
N ILE A 309 -17.72 12.27 39.79
CA ILE A 309 -18.56 11.14 39.37
C ILE A 309 -19.54 11.59 38.29
N ILE A 310 -20.22 12.73 38.49
CA ILE A 310 -21.13 13.30 37.49
C ILE A 310 -20.39 13.54 36.17
N LEU A 311 -19.18 14.08 36.21
CA LEU A 311 -18.39 14.34 35.00
C LEU A 311 -18.02 13.04 34.27
N ILE A 312 -17.55 12.01 35.00
CA ILE A 312 -17.20 10.71 34.41
C ILE A 312 -18.44 10.05 33.78
N VAL A 313 -19.56 10.04 34.51
CA VAL A 313 -20.83 9.49 34.02
C VAL A 313 -21.33 10.28 32.81
N ALA A 314 -21.17 11.61 32.80
CA ALA A 314 -21.54 12.42 31.64
C ALA A 314 -20.68 12.08 30.41
N VAL A 315 -19.36 11.97 30.56
CA VAL A 315 -18.44 11.68 29.45
C VAL A 315 -18.73 10.31 28.82
N TYR A 316 -18.75 9.24 29.62
CA TYR A 316 -19.03 7.89 29.10
C TYR A 316 -20.51 7.68 28.79
N GLY A 317 -21.41 8.35 29.50
CA GLY A 317 -22.85 8.29 29.27
C GLY A 317 -23.26 8.90 27.93
N VAL A 318 -22.63 10.02 27.54
CA VAL A 318 -22.84 10.60 26.20
C VAL A 318 -22.36 9.63 25.11
N GLN A 319 -21.20 8.99 25.30
CA GLN A 319 -20.70 7.99 24.35
C GLN A 319 -21.65 6.78 24.26
N ALA A 320 -22.10 6.25 25.40
CA ALA A 320 -23.08 5.17 25.46
C ALA A 320 -24.39 5.55 24.75
N LEU A 321 -24.90 6.76 24.98
CA LEU A 321 -26.09 7.27 24.31
C LEU A 321 -25.90 7.31 22.78
N VAL A 322 -24.74 7.76 22.29
CA VAL A 322 -24.43 7.74 20.85
C VAL A 322 -24.47 6.32 20.29
N PHE A 323 -23.97 5.31 21.02
CA PHE A 323 -24.04 3.91 20.59
C PHE A 323 -25.47 3.38 20.53
N VAL A 324 -26.29 3.70 21.54
CA VAL A 324 -27.71 3.35 21.55
C VAL A 324 -28.44 3.97 20.36
N LEU A 325 -28.23 5.26 20.11
CA LEU A 325 -28.85 5.98 18.98
C LEU A 325 -28.41 5.42 17.63
N ARG A 326 -27.15 4.98 17.52
CA ARG A 326 -26.62 4.32 16.31
C ARG A 326 -26.92 2.83 16.23
N ARG A 327 -27.64 2.26 17.21
CA ARG A 327 -27.94 0.83 17.34
C ARG A 327 -26.69 -0.08 17.34
N LYS A 328 -25.54 0.44 17.79
CA LYS A 328 -24.26 -0.30 17.95
C LYS A 328 -24.11 -0.77 19.40
N TRP A 329 -24.98 -1.70 19.82
CA TRP A 329 -25.03 -2.20 21.20
C TRP A 329 -23.76 -2.95 21.63
N ASP A 330 -23.09 -3.60 20.67
CA ASP A 330 -21.81 -4.27 20.85
C ASP A 330 -20.71 -3.33 21.39
N MET A 331 -20.70 -2.07 20.96
CA MET A 331 -19.73 -1.06 21.42
C MET A 331 -19.87 -0.71 22.89
N ILE A 332 -21.06 -0.87 23.48
CA ILE A 332 -21.25 -0.70 24.93
C ILE A 332 -20.54 -1.82 25.69
N GLY A 333 -20.59 -3.05 25.18
CA GLY A 333 -19.82 -4.17 25.74
C GLY A 333 -18.32 -3.93 25.65
N TRP A 334 -17.83 -3.49 24.48
CA TRP A 334 -16.41 -3.16 24.29
C TRP A 334 -15.94 -2.00 25.18
N MET A 335 -16.80 -1.01 25.39
CA MET A 335 -16.53 0.11 26.31
C MET A 335 -16.28 -0.38 27.74
N ILE A 336 -17.03 -1.37 28.22
CA ILE A 336 -16.82 -1.94 29.57
C ILE A 336 -15.43 -2.60 29.67
N PHE A 337 -15.03 -3.41 28.68
CA PHE A 337 -13.68 -3.99 28.65
C PHE A 337 -12.59 -2.93 28.66
N TYR A 338 -12.79 -1.83 27.92
CA TYR A 338 -11.83 -0.72 27.91
C TYR A 338 -11.80 0.04 29.24
N ILE A 339 -12.94 0.27 29.89
CA ILE A 339 -13.01 0.91 31.21
C ILE A 339 -12.18 0.12 32.22
N LEU A 340 -12.29 -1.21 32.22
CA LEU A 340 -11.45 -2.08 33.05
C LEU A 340 -9.97 -2.02 32.68
N ALA A 341 -9.66 -1.75 31.41
CA ALA A 341 -8.30 -1.60 30.90
C ALA A 341 -7.71 -0.19 31.10
N ILE A 342 -8.46 0.79 31.63
CA ILE A 342 -7.97 2.17 31.85
C ILE A 342 -6.65 2.22 32.64
N PRO A 343 -6.44 1.46 33.73
CA PRO A 343 -5.16 1.47 34.44
C PRO A 343 -3.98 1.02 33.55
N ALA A 344 -4.22 0.11 32.60
CA ALA A 344 -3.22 -0.29 31.63
C ALA A 344 -2.99 0.80 30.57
N PHE A 345 -4.04 1.24 29.89
CA PHE A 345 -3.96 2.13 28.72
C PHE A 345 -3.70 3.60 29.05
N SER A 346 -4.21 4.07 30.19
CA SER A 346 -4.14 5.48 30.60
C SER A 346 -3.06 5.77 31.63
N PHE A 347 -2.46 4.74 32.25
CA PHE A 347 -1.42 4.92 33.26
C PHE A 347 -0.15 4.14 32.95
N PHE A 348 -0.21 2.80 32.93
CA PHE A 348 0.99 1.98 32.78
C PHE A 348 1.66 2.15 31.41
N LEU A 349 0.90 2.03 30.32
CA LEU A 349 1.44 2.12 28.96
C LEU A 349 2.06 3.50 28.67
N PRO A 350 1.42 4.65 28.98
CA PRO A 350 2.06 5.95 28.78
C PRO A 350 3.30 6.15 29.66
N LEU A 351 3.25 5.77 30.95
CA LEU A 351 4.41 5.91 31.84
C LEU A 351 5.61 5.09 31.35
N TYR A 352 5.36 3.85 30.92
CA TYR A 352 6.38 3.01 30.29
C TYR A 352 6.93 3.65 29.02
N SER A 353 6.06 4.24 28.19
CA SER A 353 6.44 4.86 26.92
C SER A 353 7.34 6.07 27.14
N PHE A 354 6.98 6.94 28.10
CA PHE A 354 7.77 8.11 28.51
C PHE A 354 9.08 7.72 29.19
N TRP A 355 9.10 6.66 29.99
CA TRP A 355 10.36 6.13 30.55
C TRP A 355 11.29 5.68 29.43
N LYS A 356 10.75 4.95 28.44
CA LYS A 356 11.50 4.37 27.31
C LYS A 356 11.40 5.21 26.04
N MET A 357 11.42 6.53 26.17
CA MET A 357 11.24 7.44 25.04
C MET A 357 12.40 7.42 24.05
N ASP A 358 13.57 6.98 24.51
CA ASP A 358 14.81 6.77 23.75
C ASP A 358 14.94 5.36 23.15
N ASP A 359 13.99 4.47 23.40
CA ASP A 359 14.00 3.11 22.87
C ASP A 359 13.31 3.03 21.49
N PHE A 360 14.14 3.09 20.45
CA PHE A 360 13.73 2.99 19.05
C PHE A 360 13.69 1.55 18.51
N SER A 361 13.85 0.54 19.37
CA SER A 361 13.66 -0.84 18.94
C SER A 361 12.20 -1.06 18.56
N TRP A 362 11.94 -1.67 17.41
CA TRP A 362 10.59 -2.10 17.08
C TRP A 362 10.66 -3.24 16.08
N GLY A 363 10.13 -4.39 16.50
CA GLY A 363 10.33 -5.64 15.77
C GLY A 363 11.81 -5.87 15.45
N GLN A 364 12.07 -6.45 14.28
CA GLN A 364 13.41 -6.73 13.79
C GLN A 364 13.81 -5.80 12.63
N THR A 365 12.98 -4.80 12.31
CA THR A 365 12.88 -4.12 11.00
C THR A 365 14.06 -3.19 10.67
N ARG A 366 14.99 -2.97 11.62
CA ARG A 366 16.17 -2.08 11.42
C ARG A 366 17.46 -2.58 12.07
N ILE A 367 17.49 -3.84 12.52
CA ILE A 367 18.71 -4.46 13.04
C ILE A 367 19.37 -5.19 11.86
N VAL A 368 20.46 -4.62 11.37
CA VAL A 368 21.31 -5.26 10.36
C VAL A 368 22.69 -5.43 10.98
N LEU A 369 23.18 -6.67 11.03
CA LEU A 369 24.55 -6.93 11.52
C LEU A 369 25.54 -6.67 10.40
N GLY A 370 26.51 -5.79 10.69
CA GLY A 370 27.66 -5.58 9.82
C GLY A 370 28.67 -6.73 9.91
N GLU A 371 29.71 -6.69 9.07
CA GLU A 371 30.67 -7.78 8.90
C GLU A 371 31.40 -8.20 10.18
N SER A 372 31.52 -7.32 11.17
CA SER A 372 32.21 -7.53 12.46
C SER A 372 31.28 -7.91 13.64
N GLY A 373 30.03 -8.31 13.39
CA GLY A 373 29.11 -8.74 14.44
C GLY A 373 28.60 -7.64 15.39
N LYS A 374 29.07 -6.39 15.23
CA LYS A 374 28.49 -5.23 15.90
C LYS A 374 27.09 -4.96 15.35
N LYS A 375 26.13 -4.75 16.25
CA LYS A 375 24.77 -4.28 15.92
C LYS A 375 24.90 -2.88 15.35
N MET A 376 24.90 -2.76 14.02
CA MET A 376 24.78 -1.47 13.38
C MET A 376 23.29 -1.13 13.33
N VAL A 377 22.89 -0.15 14.12
CA VAL A 377 21.65 0.56 13.83
C VAL A 377 21.93 1.33 12.52
N VAL A 378 21.00 1.30 11.57
CA VAL A 378 21.12 1.87 10.20
C VAL A 378 21.59 3.35 10.17
N HIS A 379 21.70 4.02 11.31
CA HIS A 379 22.20 5.38 11.46
C HIS A 379 23.72 5.54 11.40
N ASP A 380 24.51 4.46 11.54
CA ASP A 380 25.98 4.52 11.51
C ASP A 380 26.53 3.98 10.17
N GLU A 381 25.85 4.30 9.07
CA GLU A 381 26.37 4.07 7.74
C GLU A 381 27.40 5.18 7.44
N GLY A 382 28.66 4.81 7.18
CA GLY A 382 29.75 5.75 6.90
C GLY A 382 29.50 6.70 5.72
N LYS A 383 30.51 7.48 5.32
CA LYS A 383 30.37 8.46 4.23
C LYS A 383 29.96 7.78 2.91
N PHE A 384 28.74 8.04 2.46
CA PHE A 384 28.22 7.62 1.15
C PHE A 384 28.43 8.75 0.14
N ASP A 385 29.06 8.44 -0.99
CA ASP A 385 29.17 9.38 -2.12
C ASP A 385 28.03 9.13 -3.12
N PRO A 386 27.04 10.04 -3.25
CA PRO A 386 25.94 9.89 -4.19
C PRO A 386 26.38 9.78 -5.66
N ARG A 387 27.56 10.33 -6.01
CA ARG A 387 28.09 10.31 -7.38
C ARG A 387 28.50 8.91 -7.84
N SER A 388 28.62 7.96 -6.91
CA SER A 388 28.89 6.56 -7.22
C SER A 388 27.74 5.86 -7.94
N ILE A 389 26.51 6.41 -7.87
CA ILE A 389 25.34 5.84 -8.54
C ILE A 389 25.19 6.53 -9.90
N PRO A 390 25.29 5.79 -11.03
CA PRO A 390 25.05 6.37 -12.34
C PRO A 390 23.59 6.79 -12.45
N LEU A 391 23.36 8.02 -12.90
CA LEU A 391 22.03 8.55 -13.17
C LEU A 391 21.84 8.70 -14.67
N LYS A 392 20.64 8.38 -15.14
CA LYS A 392 20.32 8.43 -16.56
C LYS A 392 18.85 8.79 -16.77
N SER A 393 18.54 9.54 -17.84
CA SER A 393 17.13 9.79 -18.18
C SER A 393 16.47 8.53 -18.73
N TRP A 394 15.15 8.44 -18.62
CA TRP A 394 14.41 7.31 -19.21
C TRP A 394 14.61 7.27 -20.73
N SER A 395 14.54 8.41 -21.42
CA SER A 395 14.69 8.48 -22.88
C SER A 395 16.04 7.93 -23.35
N ASP A 396 17.12 8.30 -22.67
CA ASP A 396 18.45 7.79 -23.03
C ASP A 396 18.55 6.29 -22.77
N TYR A 397 17.89 5.78 -21.72
CA TYR A 397 17.90 4.37 -21.35
C TYR A 397 17.10 3.54 -22.36
N GLU A 398 15.95 4.05 -22.79
CA GLU A 398 15.11 3.44 -23.82
C GLU A 398 15.84 3.37 -25.17
N ASN A 399 16.55 4.43 -25.56
CA ASN A 399 17.42 4.42 -26.76
C ASN A 399 18.51 3.34 -26.68
N GLU A 400 19.18 3.20 -25.53
CA GLU A 400 20.18 2.13 -25.36
C GLU A 400 19.57 0.73 -25.42
N LEU A 401 18.34 0.53 -24.95
CA LEU A 401 17.64 -0.75 -25.08
C LEU A 401 17.36 -1.06 -26.55
N TRP A 402 16.85 -0.09 -27.31
CA TRP A 402 16.65 -0.25 -28.75
C TRP A 402 17.95 -0.48 -29.52
N ASP A 403 19.03 0.22 -29.18
CA ASP A 403 20.34 0.01 -29.79
C ASP A 403 20.91 -1.38 -29.46
N LYS A 404 20.66 -1.90 -28.27
CA LYS A 404 21.06 -3.28 -27.90
C LYS A 404 20.22 -4.33 -28.63
N GLU A 405 18.90 -4.16 -28.67
CA GLU A 405 18.00 -5.08 -29.37
C GLU A 405 18.22 -5.09 -30.89
N SER A 406 18.47 -3.91 -31.48
CA SER A 406 18.83 -3.77 -32.90
C SER A 406 20.21 -4.37 -33.20
N ASN A 407 21.20 -4.20 -32.33
CA ASN A 407 22.50 -4.85 -32.48
C ASN A 407 22.42 -6.38 -32.32
N HIS A 408 21.51 -6.91 -31.50
CA HIS A 408 21.24 -8.35 -31.42
C HIS A 408 20.52 -8.89 -32.66
N SER A 409 19.75 -8.06 -33.38
CA SER A 409 19.13 -8.41 -34.67
C SER A 409 20.04 -8.15 -35.89
N ILE A 410 21.20 -7.51 -35.68
CA ILE A 410 22.28 -7.31 -36.67
C ILE A 410 23.36 -8.42 -36.57
N GLY A 411 23.13 -9.46 -35.76
CA GLY A 411 23.95 -10.68 -35.76
C GLY A 411 23.63 -11.60 -36.95
N SER A 412 24.40 -11.46 -38.04
CA SER A 412 24.44 -12.27 -39.28
C SER A 412 23.58 -11.82 -40.48
N TRP A 413 23.62 -10.54 -40.86
CA TRP A 413 23.42 -10.23 -42.28
C TRP A 413 24.75 -10.36 -43.02
N ASN A 414 25.01 -11.57 -43.53
CA ASN A 414 26.03 -11.78 -44.56
C ASN A 414 25.40 -11.32 -45.88
N PRO A 415 25.91 -10.28 -46.56
CA PRO A 415 25.36 -9.88 -47.86
C PRO A 415 25.39 -11.10 -48.79
N PRO A 416 24.27 -11.47 -49.43
CA PRO A 416 24.31 -12.52 -50.43
C PRO A 416 25.33 -12.11 -51.50
N GLN A 417 26.31 -12.98 -51.76
CA GLN A 417 27.17 -12.81 -52.92
C GLN A 417 26.25 -12.71 -54.15
N LYS A 418 26.40 -11.62 -54.90
CA LYS A 418 25.68 -11.41 -56.16
C LYS A 418 25.91 -12.59 -57.09
N PHE A 419 24.94 -13.49 -57.17
CA PHE A 419 24.79 -14.36 -58.33
C PHE A 419 24.07 -13.55 -59.41
N GLN A 420 24.68 -13.51 -60.59
CA GLN A 420 24.14 -12.85 -61.76
C GLN A 420 22.81 -13.51 -62.15
N ASN A 421 21.80 -12.67 -62.39
CA ASN A 421 20.54 -12.99 -63.05
C ASN A 421 19.80 -14.23 -62.55
N GLU A 422 18.97 -14.06 -61.53
CA GLU A 422 17.62 -14.66 -61.42
C GLU A 422 16.87 -13.93 -60.28
N GLY A 423 15.54 -13.94 -60.31
CA GLY A 423 14.64 -13.02 -59.61
C GLY A 423 14.80 -12.90 -58.08
N TYR A 424 14.22 -11.83 -57.53
CA TYR A 424 14.22 -11.50 -56.10
C TYR A 424 13.95 -12.71 -55.20
N ALA A 425 14.90 -13.05 -54.33
CA ALA A 425 14.68 -13.94 -53.21
C ALA A 425 14.00 -13.15 -52.07
N GLU A 426 12.81 -13.56 -51.65
CA GLU A 426 12.14 -13.07 -50.45
C GLU A 426 13.02 -13.34 -49.22
N SER A 427 13.43 -12.27 -48.52
CA SER A 427 14.16 -12.38 -47.27
C SER A 427 13.19 -12.66 -46.12
N HIS A 428 12.97 -13.93 -45.80
CA HIS A 428 12.35 -14.34 -44.53
C HIS A 428 13.42 -14.39 -43.44
N THR A 429 13.51 -13.34 -42.61
CA THR A 429 14.19 -13.45 -41.32
C THR A 429 13.23 -14.11 -40.33
N ALA A 430 13.47 -15.38 -40.02
CA ALA A 430 12.70 -16.12 -39.02
C ALA A 430 13.04 -15.63 -37.61
N SER A 431 12.07 -15.01 -36.93
CA SER A 431 12.13 -14.76 -35.49
C SER A 431 11.78 -16.04 -34.72
N ILE A 432 12.66 -16.47 -33.80
CA ILE A 432 12.48 -17.68 -32.99
C ILE A 432 11.45 -17.53 -31.85
N TYR A 433 10.80 -16.37 -31.68
CA TYR A 433 9.76 -16.16 -30.65
C TYR A 433 8.47 -15.46 -31.11
N GLY A 434 8.19 -15.37 -32.41
CA GLY A 434 6.93 -14.81 -32.92
C GLY A 434 6.07 -15.85 -33.60
N ARG A 435 5.00 -16.32 -32.96
CA ARG A 435 3.93 -17.03 -33.68
C ARG A 435 3.09 -15.98 -34.40
N GLU A 436 3.24 -15.87 -35.72
CA GLU A 436 2.48 -14.96 -36.57
C GLU A 436 0.97 -15.21 -36.43
N THR A 437 0.24 -14.18 -36.03
CA THR A 437 -1.20 -14.08 -36.26
C THR A 437 -1.40 -13.07 -37.38
N TYR A 438 -1.83 -13.57 -38.54
CA TYR A 438 -2.16 -12.75 -39.70
C TYR A 438 -3.37 -11.86 -39.36
N TYR A 439 -3.18 -10.54 -39.42
CA TYR A 439 -4.27 -9.56 -39.42
C TYR A 439 -4.19 -8.79 -40.74
N GLU A 440 -5.25 -8.92 -41.54
CA GLU A 440 -5.38 -8.23 -42.82
C GLU A 440 -5.75 -6.74 -42.58
N PRO A 441 -5.04 -5.75 -43.15
CA PRO A 441 -5.31 -4.36 -42.85
C PRO A 441 -6.47 -3.81 -43.69
N ALA A 442 -7.61 -3.58 -43.05
CA ALA A 442 -8.67 -2.73 -43.60
C ALA A 442 -8.20 -1.26 -43.59
N MET A 443 -8.26 -0.62 -44.77
CA MET A 443 -8.00 0.81 -45.00
C MET A 443 -8.62 1.71 -43.92
N SER A 444 -7.80 2.56 -43.29
CA SER A 444 -8.25 3.91 -42.88
C SER A 444 -7.06 4.83 -42.61
N ARG A 445 -6.94 5.88 -43.42
CA ARG A 445 -6.05 7.02 -43.21
C ARG A 445 -6.44 7.74 -41.92
N ALA A 446 -5.49 7.99 -41.03
CA ALA A 446 -5.62 9.01 -39.99
C ALA A 446 -4.30 9.78 -39.86
N TYR A 447 -4.35 11.05 -40.30
CA TYR A 447 -3.30 12.05 -40.14
C TYR A 447 -3.16 12.45 -38.67
N SER A 448 -1.93 12.53 -38.17
CA SER A 448 -1.57 13.23 -36.92
C SER A 448 -1.24 14.69 -37.22
N PRO A 449 -1.71 15.68 -36.45
CA PRO A 449 -1.18 17.04 -36.56
C PRO A 449 -0.25 17.35 -35.38
N ALA A 450 1.03 17.58 -35.68
CA ALA A 450 1.95 18.39 -34.87
C ALA A 450 1.97 19.83 -35.43
N PRO A 451 2.25 20.87 -34.62
CA PRO A 451 2.09 22.26 -35.03
C PRO A 451 3.38 22.85 -35.61
N SER A 452 3.28 23.57 -36.74
CA SER A 452 4.29 24.54 -37.17
C SER A 452 3.63 25.81 -37.72
N GLN A 453 4.22 26.93 -37.35
CA GLN A 453 3.79 28.32 -37.48
C GLN A 453 3.55 28.79 -38.93
N ALA A 454 2.51 29.62 -39.15
CA ALA A 454 2.60 30.98 -39.74
C ALA A 454 1.24 31.54 -40.22
N ASN A 455 0.99 32.81 -39.84
CA ASN A 455 0.17 33.86 -40.46
C ASN A 455 -1.39 33.82 -40.51
N MET A 456 -1.95 34.66 -39.61
CA MET A 456 -2.82 35.83 -39.85
C MET A 456 -4.27 35.70 -40.37
N MET A 457 -5.16 36.28 -39.53
CA MET A 457 -6.34 37.13 -39.81
C MET A 457 -7.78 36.56 -39.81
N TYR A 458 -8.46 36.90 -38.71
CA TYR A 458 -9.89 37.16 -38.44
C TYR A 458 -10.92 36.01 -38.25
N PRO A 459 -11.67 36.00 -37.12
CA PRO A 459 -12.77 35.08 -36.79
C PRO A 459 -14.16 35.71 -37.06
N PRO A 460 -15.30 34.97 -37.02
CA PRO A 460 -16.17 34.97 -35.81
C PRO A 460 -17.14 33.72 -35.74
N PRO A 461 -18.26 33.70 -34.97
CA PRO A 461 -18.35 33.70 -33.49
C PRO A 461 -19.32 32.62 -32.91
N GLY A 462 -19.18 32.34 -31.60
CA GLY A 462 -20.36 32.25 -30.71
C GLY A 462 -20.80 30.89 -30.13
N TYR A 463 -20.83 30.88 -28.78
CA TYR A 463 -21.79 30.18 -27.88
C TYR A 463 -21.76 28.64 -27.77
N GLN A 464 -22.07 27.99 -26.65
CA GLN A 464 -22.03 28.23 -25.19
C GLN A 464 -22.51 26.90 -24.56
N SER A 465 -21.91 26.51 -23.44
CA SER A 465 -22.46 25.71 -22.32
C SER A 465 -23.63 24.71 -22.50
N GLY A 466 -23.43 23.50 -21.98
CA GLY A 466 -24.30 22.98 -20.91
C GLY A 466 -25.26 21.81 -21.21
N ARG A 467 -25.02 20.71 -20.47
CA ARG A 467 -25.96 19.78 -19.77
C ARG A 467 -27.22 19.20 -20.46
N ASN A 468 -27.31 17.88 -20.26
CA ASN A 468 -28.49 17.01 -20.01
C ASN A 468 -29.23 16.34 -21.18
N THR A 469 -29.41 15.02 -21.00
CA THR A 469 -30.24 14.02 -21.70
C THR A 469 -31.74 14.13 -21.34
N PRO A 470 -32.66 13.27 -21.84
CA PRO A 470 -33.12 13.07 -23.23
C PRO A 470 -34.68 13.11 -23.35
N MET A 471 -35.25 13.38 -24.54
CA MET A 471 -36.66 12.97 -24.84
C MET A 471 -36.92 12.77 -26.34
N SER A 472 -37.72 11.74 -26.63
CA SER A 472 -38.09 11.23 -27.95
C SER A 472 -39.25 12.00 -28.60
N THR A 473 -39.23 12.10 -29.93
CA THR A 473 -40.43 12.19 -30.78
C THR A 473 -40.10 11.55 -32.12
N GLY A 474 -40.94 10.62 -32.58
CA GLY A 474 -40.76 9.89 -33.83
C GLY A 474 -41.77 10.28 -34.89
N MET A 475 -41.40 10.10 -36.17
CA MET A 475 -42.21 9.48 -37.23
C MET A 475 -41.44 9.49 -38.56
N GLY A 476 -41.42 8.35 -39.26
CA GLY A 476 -40.92 8.22 -40.64
C GLY A 476 -40.26 6.86 -40.89
N GLY A 477 -41.03 5.90 -41.39
CA GLY A 477 -40.67 4.48 -41.47
C GLY A 477 -39.68 4.10 -42.58
N GLY A 478 -39.10 2.90 -42.42
CA GLY A 478 -38.43 2.16 -43.48
C GLY A 478 -37.16 1.42 -43.03
N VAL A 479 -37.25 0.09 -42.93
CA VAL A 479 -36.17 -0.90 -42.79
C VAL A 479 -35.53 -1.06 -41.40
N LEU A 480 -35.92 -2.14 -40.72
CA LEU A 480 -35.28 -2.68 -39.51
C LEU A 480 -33.82 -3.08 -39.82
N HIS A 481 -32.86 -2.29 -39.33
CA HIS A 481 -31.47 -2.71 -39.22
C HIS A 481 -31.19 -2.99 -37.73
N GLN A 482 -31.06 -4.27 -37.39
CA GLN A 482 -30.59 -4.72 -36.07
C GLN A 482 -29.13 -4.26 -35.91
N PRO A 483 -28.75 -3.51 -34.85
CA PRO A 483 -27.34 -3.29 -34.56
C PRO A 483 -26.73 -4.62 -34.10
N VAL A 484 -25.84 -5.15 -34.93
CA VAL A 484 -25.03 -6.34 -34.70
C VAL A 484 -24.13 -6.09 -33.48
N PRO A 485 -24.05 -7.01 -32.49
CA PRO A 485 -23.13 -6.86 -31.38
C PRO A 485 -21.69 -6.97 -31.87
N SER A 486 -20.92 -5.89 -31.70
CA SER A 486 -19.50 -5.82 -32.05
C SER A 486 -18.62 -6.50 -31.00
N ARG A 487 -18.80 -7.81 -30.80
CA ARG A 487 -17.80 -8.67 -30.13
C ARG A 487 -17.91 -10.11 -30.67
N PRO A 488 -16.83 -10.71 -31.20
CA PRO A 488 -16.82 -12.14 -31.44
C PRO A 488 -16.82 -12.91 -30.11
N VAL A 489 -17.53 -14.03 -30.10
CA VAL A 489 -17.59 -15.02 -29.02
C VAL A 489 -16.22 -15.69 -28.92
N THR A 490 -15.55 -15.58 -27.78
CA THR A 490 -14.28 -16.24 -27.52
C THR A 490 -14.50 -17.73 -27.24
N ASN A 491 -14.33 -18.58 -28.26
CA ASN A 491 -14.17 -20.03 -28.10
C ASN A 491 -12.73 -20.34 -27.64
N TYR A 492 -12.50 -20.39 -26.33
CA TYR A 492 -11.26 -20.91 -25.73
C TYR A 492 -11.49 -22.23 -24.97
N LEU A 493 -12.47 -23.03 -25.40
CA LEU A 493 -12.85 -24.27 -24.70
C LEU A 493 -12.32 -25.57 -25.35
N ASP A 494 -11.59 -25.51 -26.47
CA ASP A 494 -11.08 -26.71 -27.15
C ASP A 494 -9.60 -26.59 -27.58
N VAL A 495 -8.72 -26.21 -26.65
CA VAL A 495 -7.27 -26.43 -26.82
C VAL A 495 -6.88 -27.59 -25.92
N GLN A 496 -6.67 -28.77 -26.52
CA GLN A 496 -5.95 -29.85 -25.85
C GLN A 496 -4.53 -29.38 -25.53
N ILE A 497 -4.22 -29.25 -24.24
CA ILE A 497 -2.91 -28.91 -23.73
C ILE A 497 -1.96 -30.08 -24.04
N PRO A 498 -0.86 -29.88 -24.81
CA PRO A 498 0.19 -30.88 -24.89
C PRO A 498 0.84 -30.98 -23.51
N GLY A 499 0.76 -32.14 -22.88
CA GLY A 499 1.37 -32.37 -21.56
C GLY A 499 2.85 -32.01 -21.57
N SER A 500 3.25 -31.08 -20.69
CA SER A 500 4.64 -30.69 -20.50
C SER A 500 5.42 -31.86 -19.91
N ARG A 501 6.24 -32.52 -20.72
CA ARG A 501 7.33 -33.38 -20.22
C ARG A 501 8.57 -32.51 -20.07
N SER A 502 9.04 -32.34 -18.83
CA SER A 502 10.36 -31.78 -18.59
C SER A 502 11.46 -32.70 -19.17
N PRO A 503 12.58 -32.20 -19.72
CA PRO A 503 13.58 -33.01 -20.43
C PRO A 503 14.41 -33.96 -19.55
N ASP A 504 14.16 -34.01 -18.24
CA ASP A 504 14.91 -34.84 -17.30
C ASP A 504 14.10 -36.08 -16.89
N ASN A 505 14.61 -37.24 -17.31
CA ASN A 505 14.19 -38.62 -16.99
C ASN A 505 12.97 -39.19 -17.74
N MET A 506 13.24 -40.07 -18.70
CA MET A 506 12.25 -40.89 -19.43
C MET A 506 11.52 -41.96 -18.58
N ASN A 507 11.85 -42.16 -17.31
CA ASN A 507 11.37 -43.29 -16.49
C ASN A 507 10.69 -42.86 -15.17
N GLY A 508 9.82 -41.85 -15.17
CA GLY A 508 9.06 -41.46 -13.97
C GLY A 508 7.69 -40.86 -14.25
N PRO A 509 6.84 -40.69 -13.21
CA PRO A 509 5.49 -40.18 -13.35
C PRO A 509 5.48 -38.77 -13.94
N THR A 510 4.45 -38.50 -14.74
CA THR A 510 4.20 -37.18 -15.32
C THR A 510 3.80 -36.19 -14.23
N ASP A 511 3.96 -34.89 -14.50
CA ASP A 511 3.57 -33.85 -13.53
C ASP A 511 2.06 -33.91 -13.20
N ALA A 512 1.23 -34.28 -14.19
CA ALA A 512 -0.21 -34.46 -13.98
C ALA A 512 -0.54 -35.65 -13.06
N GLU A 513 0.18 -36.76 -13.16
CA GLU A 513 0.01 -37.93 -12.27
C GLU A 513 0.45 -37.61 -10.84
N LEU A 514 1.54 -36.82 -10.68
CA LEU A 514 1.97 -36.35 -9.36
C LEU A 514 0.95 -35.41 -8.73
N GLU A 515 0.36 -34.49 -9.49
CA GLU A 515 -0.68 -33.58 -9.00
C GLU A 515 -1.93 -34.34 -8.55
N GLN A 516 -2.42 -35.30 -9.34
CA GLN A 516 -3.56 -36.15 -8.95
C GLN A 516 -3.28 -36.97 -7.69
N ALA A 517 -2.08 -37.55 -7.58
CA ALA A 517 -1.69 -38.33 -6.40
C ALA A 517 -1.60 -37.46 -5.13
N VAL A 518 -1.10 -36.22 -5.25
CA VAL A 518 -1.08 -35.25 -4.15
C VAL A 518 -2.50 -34.89 -3.70
N GLU A 519 -3.42 -34.63 -4.63
CA GLU A 519 -4.82 -34.34 -4.30
C GLU A 519 -5.51 -35.50 -3.60
N TYR A 520 -5.23 -36.73 -4.05
CA TYR A 520 -5.74 -37.96 -3.43
C TYR A 520 -5.25 -38.11 -1.99
N ILE A 521 -3.94 -37.96 -1.74
CA ILE A 521 -3.36 -38.04 -0.39
C ILE A 521 -3.94 -36.95 0.52
N LEU A 522 -4.09 -35.72 0.01
CA LEU A 522 -4.62 -34.62 0.79
C LEU A 522 -6.13 -34.78 1.08
N ARG A 523 -6.88 -35.56 0.30
CA ARG A 523 -8.33 -35.74 0.49
C ARG A 523 -8.69 -36.33 1.84
N ASP A 524 -7.92 -37.31 2.32
CA ASP A 524 -8.19 -38.03 3.55
C ASP A 524 -7.23 -37.65 4.70
N ALA A 525 -6.34 -36.68 4.48
CA ALA A 525 -5.35 -36.24 5.45
C ALA A 525 -5.86 -35.14 6.39
N ASP A 526 -5.48 -35.23 7.66
CA ASP A 526 -5.63 -34.12 8.63
C ASP A 526 -4.57 -33.04 8.38
N LEU A 527 -5.02 -31.88 7.91
CA LEU A 527 -4.19 -30.74 7.53
C LEU A 527 -3.41 -30.11 8.71
N ASN A 528 -3.83 -30.37 9.95
CA ASN A 528 -3.15 -29.84 11.14
C ASN A 528 -1.90 -30.64 11.55
N SER A 529 -1.76 -31.87 11.04
CA SER A 529 -0.70 -32.81 11.46
C SER A 529 0.17 -33.30 10.30
N ILE A 530 -0.31 -33.27 9.06
CA ILE A 530 0.44 -33.74 7.90
C ILE A 530 1.58 -32.79 7.50
N THR A 531 2.76 -33.34 7.21
CA THR A 531 3.93 -32.55 6.77
C THR A 531 4.25 -32.81 5.30
N LYS A 532 4.86 -31.83 4.62
CA LYS A 532 5.35 -31.99 3.23
C LYS A 532 6.33 -33.17 3.05
N ARG A 533 7.01 -33.58 4.13
CA ARG A 533 7.91 -34.74 4.13
C ARG A 533 7.12 -36.05 4.13
N GLU A 534 6.04 -36.11 4.90
CA GLU A 534 5.16 -37.28 4.97
C GLU A 534 4.42 -37.50 3.65
N ILE A 535 3.93 -36.43 3.01
CA ILE A 535 3.29 -36.50 1.69
C ILE A 535 4.27 -37.04 0.64
N ARG A 536 5.54 -36.61 0.67
CA ARG A 536 6.55 -37.14 -0.27
C ARG A 536 6.81 -38.62 -0.04
N ARG A 537 6.90 -39.07 1.21
CA ARG A 537 7.10 -40.49 1.53
C ARG A 537 5.94 -41.34 0.99
N GLN A 538 4.70 -40.89 1.17
CA GLN A 538 3.53 -41.59 0.65
C GLN A 538 3.48 -41.61 -0.89
N LEU A 539 3.99 -40.57 -1.57
CA LEU A 539 4.13 -40.57 -3.02
C LEU A 539 5.22 -41.55 -3.50
N GLU A 540 6.36 -41.60 -2.80
CA GLU A 540 7.43 -42.57 -3.08
C GLU A 540 6.94 -44.02 -2.90
N ASP A 541 6.13 -44.26 -1.88
CA ASP A 541 5.46 -45.56 -1.65
C ASP A 541 4.42 -45.87 -2.73
N HIS A 542 3.67 -44.87 -3.21
CA HIS A 542 2.63 -45.05 -4.24
C HIS A 542 3.20 -45.35 -5.63
N PHE A 543 4.29 -44.68 -6.01
CA PHE A 543 4.94 -44.87 -7.31
C PHE A 543 6.09 -45.89 -7.28
N HIS A 544 6.39 -46.48 -6.12
CA HIS A 544 7.48 -47.44 -5.91
C HIS A 544 8.84 -46.98 -6.46
N MET A 545 9.14 -45.69 -6.31
CA MET A 545 10.36 -45.08 -6.84
C MET A 545 10.82 -43.89 -6.00
N ASP A 546 12.13 -43.60 -6.04
CA ASP A 546 12.68 -42.42 -5.40
C ASP A 546 12.32 -41.15 -6.18
N LEU A 547 11.59 -40.24 -5.54
CA LEU A 547 11.13 -38.97 -6.08
C LEU A 547 11.94 -37.77 -5.57
N SER A 548 13.12 -38.01 -4.98
CA SER A 548 14.01 -36.96 -4.47
C SER A 548 14.36 -35.89 -5.50
N SER A 549 14.52 -36.27 -6.77
CA SER A 549 14.78 -35.36 -7.90
C SER A 549 13.58 -34.47 -8.26
N ARG A 550 12.35 -34.89 -7.92
CA ARG A 550 11.09 -34.18 -8.19
C ARG A 550 10.54 -33.46 -6.96
N LYS A 551 11.36 -33.30 -5.91
CA LYS A 551 11.03 -32.60 -4.67
C LYS A 551 10.41 -31.21 -4.88
N HIS A 552 10.92 -30.46 -5.86
CA HIS A 552 10.40 -29.13 -6.19
C HIS A 552 8.99 -29.19 -6.79
N ALA A 553 8.77 -30.05 -7.79
CA ALA A 553 7.47 -30.23 -8.44
C ALA A 553 6.39 -30.68 -7.46
N ILE A 554 6.71 -31.64 -6.58
CA ILE A 554 5.81 -32.11 -5.51
C ILE A 554 5.48 -30.97 -4.53
N GLY A 555 6.46 -30.13 -4.19
CA GLY A 555 6.24 -28.96 -3.33
C GLY A 555 5.23 -27.97 -3.92
N VAL A 556 5.38 -27.67 -5.22
CA VAL A 556 4.46 -26.80 -5.96
C VAL A 556 3.06 -27.42 -6.06
N ALA A 557 2.95 -28.71 -6.33
CA ALA A 557 1.67 -29.43 -6.38
C ALA A 557 0.93 -29.38 -5.04
N ILE A 558 1.63 -29.61 -3.91
CA ILE A 558 1.05 -29.50 -2.57
C ILE A 558 0.55 -28.08 -2.30
N ASP A 559 1.36 -27.07 -2.63
CA ASP A 559 0.99 -25.67 -2.39
C ASP A 559 -0.23 -25.24 -3.24
N ARG A 560 -0.35 -25.69 -4.49
CA ARG A 560 -1.55 -25.48 -5.30
C ARG A 560 -2.78 -26.18 -4.73
N ALA A 561 -2.64 -27.45 -4.34
CA ALA A 561 -3.75 -28.23 -3.79
C ALA A 561 -4.26 -27.66 -2.45
N LEU A 562 -3.37 -27.12 -1.62
CA LEU A 562 -3.74 -26.42 -0.39
C LEU A 562 -4.39 -25.06 -0.67
N MET A 563 -3.88 -24.29 -1.64
CA MET A 563 -4.50 -23.02 -2.06
C MET A 563 -5.89 -23.21 -2.66
N ALA A 564 -6.16 -24.32 -3.35
CA ALA A 564 -7.48 -24.63 -3.88
C ALA A 564 -8.52 -25.00 -2.81
N ARG A 565 -8.08 -25.30 -1.57
CA ARG A 565 -8.96 -25.69 -0.44
C ARG A 565 -9.10 -24.60 0.63
N ALA A 566 -8.31 -23.53 0.55
CA ALA A 566 -8.43 -22.34 1.39
C ALA A 566 -9.50 -21.40 0.83
#